data_AF-A0AAU1Y9H6-F1
#
_entry.id   AF-A0AAU1Y9H6-F1
#
_cell.length_a   1.000
_cell.length_b   1.000
_cell.length_c   1.000
_cell.angle_alpha   90.00
_cell.angle_beta   90.00
_cell.angle_gamma   90.00
#
_symmetry.space_group_name_H-M   'P 1'
#
loop_
_entity.id
_entity.type
_entity.pdbx_description
1 polymer ?
#
loop_
_entity_poly.entity_id
_entity_poly.type
_entity_poly.pdbx_seq_one_letter_code
_entity_poly.pdbx_strand_id
1 'polypeptide(L)'
;MSDAEWAVVREAMPVPGWLEGRGGQPESYCHRQMVDAVRYLVAGGITWRAMPADFPAWDRVYAFFRRWRDKGLTAEFHDRLRDRVRRAEGRDPEPTAGVIDAQSVRAAASVPGATRGFDGGKKVNGRKRHIVVDTLGLLLAVTVTAASVTDRDAGQTLLARLRERHWRITRVWADGGYTGRLVDLARDAWRIALTVVRRSDDTSGFIVLPKRWLVERTFAWLMHSRRLARDYETRTDTSEAVIKWAMSTVMSRRLARRAR
;
A
#
# COMPACT_ATOMS: atom_id res chain seq x y z
N MET A 1 7.06 -18.38 6.30
CA MET A 1 7.68 -18.06 4.98
C MET A 1 8.70 -19.14 4.58
N SER A 2 8.90 -19.41 3.28
CA SER A 2 9.94 -20.36 2.81
C SER A 2 11.35 -19.76 2.93
N ASP A 3 12.41 -20.57 2.92
CA ASP A 3 13.79 -20.07 3.08
C ASP A 3 14.25 -19.18 1.92
N ALA A 4 13.90 -19.53 0.68
CA ALA A 4 14.19 -18.70 -0.48
C ALA A 4 13.53 -17.32 -0.38
N GLU A 5 12.30 -17.28 0.14
CA GLU A 5 11.59 -16.02 0.36
C GLU A 5 12.17 -15.24 1.55
N TRP A 6 12.63 -15.94 2.59
CA TRP A 6 13.32 -15.32 3.70
C TRP A 6 14.64 -14.66 3.28
N ALA A 7 15.41 -15.27 2.39
CA ALA A 7 16.63 -14.66 1.84
C ALA A 7 16.34 -13.31 1.18
N VAL A 8 15.30 -13.24 0.35
CA VAL A 8 14.82 -11.99 -0.27
C VAL A 8 14.40 -10.99 0.79
N VAL A 9 13.57 -11.39 1.75
CA VAL A 9 13.06 -10.48 2.80
C VAL A 9 14.20 -9.92 3.64
N ARG A 10 15.12 -10.77 4.10
CA ARG A 10 16.26 -10.41 4.94
C ARG A 10 17.12 -9.34 4.29
N GLU A 11 17.44 -9.49 3.02
CA GLU A 11 18.24 -8.50 2.26
C GLU A 11 17.53 -7.17 2.08
N ALA A 12 16.19 -7.16 2.04
CA ALA A 12 15.41 -5.94 1.91
C ALA A 12 15.12 -5.26 3.25
N MET A 13 15.42 -5.90 4.39
CA MET A 13 15.14 -5.32 5.70
C MET A 13 15.92 -4.00 5.88
N PRO A 14 15.26 -2.93 6.35
CA PRO A 14 15.95 -1.73 6.81
C PRO A 14 16.95 -2.07 7.91
N VAL A 15 18.07 -1.35 7.95
CA VAL A 15 19.07 -1.53 9.00
C VAL A 15 18.52 -0.92 10.29
N PRO A 16 18.41 -1.69 11.38
CA PRO A 16 17.97 -1.14 12.67
C PRO A 16 18.90 -0.02 13.14
N GLY A 17 18.36 1.06 13.70
CA GLY A 17 19.16 2.21 14.15
C GLY A 17 20.26 1.89 15.15
N TRP A 18 20.16 0.79 15.92
CA TRP A 18 21.23 0.33 16.83
C TRP A 18 22.44 -0.23 16.07
N LEU A 19 22.25 -0.84 14.90
CA LEU A 19 23.32 -1.27 13.98
C LEU A 19 23.98 -0.06 13.30
N GLU A 20 23.28 1.08 13.20
CA GLU A 20 23.82 2.34 12.69
C GLU A 20 24.40 3.24 13.80
N GLY A 21 24.53 2.75 15.04
CA GLY A 21 25.07 3.53 16.16
C GLY A 21 24.16 4.66 16.66
N ARG A 22 22.90 4.72 16.22
CA ARG A 22 21.90 5.74 16.60
C ARG A 22 21.19 5.43 17.94
N GLY A 23 21.77 4.56 18.74
CA GLY A 23 21.22 4.08 20.01
C GLY A 23 20.06 3.07 19.86
N GLY A 24 19.62 2.53 21.00
CA GLY A 24 18.57 1.51 21.08
C GLY A 24 19.11 0.14 21.51
N GLN A 25 18.27 -0.67 22.16
CA GLN A 25 18.63 -2.02 22.56
C GLN A 25 18.59 -2.95 21.33
N PRO A 26 19.56 -3.87 21.17
CA PRO A 26 19.50 -4.91 20.15
C PRO A 26 18.15 -5.63 20.18
N GLU A 27 17.58 -5.90 19.00
CA GLU A 27 16.36 -6.69 18.93
C GLU A 27 16.65 -8.11 19.45
N SER A 28 16.07 -8.48 20.59
CA SER A 28 16.26 -9.80 21.20
C SER A 28 15.49 -10.92 20.47
N TYR A 29 14.70 -10.57 19.46
CA TYR A 29 13.82 -11.48 18.76
C TYR A 29 14.37 -11.85 17.39
N CYS A 30 14.08 -13.07 16.95
CA CYS A 30 14.36 -13.47 15.58
C CYS A 30 13.52 -12.63 14.60
N HIS A 31 14.19 -11.81 13.78
CA HIS A 31 13.53 -10.97 12.77
C HIS A 31 12.59 -11.76 11.86
N ARG A 32 12.95 -13.00 11.48
CA ARG A 32 12.09 -13.87 10.67
C ARG A 32 10.77 -14.15 11.37
N GLN A 33 10.79 -14.50 12.65
CA GLN A 33 9.58 -14.78 13.41
C GLN A 33 8.68 -13.54 13.55
N MET A 34 9.28 -12.37 13.79
CA MET A 34 8.53 -11.11 13.88
C MET A 34 7.86 -10.74 12.55
N VAL A 35 8.59 -10.88 11.45
CA VAL A 35 8.05 -10.65 10.10
C VAL A 35 6.99 -11.69 9.75
N ASP A 36 7.22 -12.98 10.02
CA ASP A 36 6.24 -14.03 9.78
C ASP A 36 4.95 -13.81 10.60
N ALA A 37 5.05 -13.37 11.86
CA ALA A 37 3.90 -13.06 12.70
C ALA A 37 3.07 -11.89 12.13
N VAL A 38 3.72 -10.80 11.69
CA VAL A 38 3.02 -9.68 11.03
C VAL A 38 2.37 -10.15 9.72
N ARG A 39 3.06 -10.95 8.92
CA ARG A 39 2.50 -11.49 7.67
C ARG A 39 1.34 -12.44 7.94
N TYR A 40 1.39 -13.22 9.01
CA TYR A 40 0.30 -14.09 9.45
C TYR A 40 -0.94 -13.27 9.82
N LEU A 41 -0.78 -12.20 10.60
CA LEU A 41 -1.84 -11.25 10.92
C LEU A 41 -2.48 -10.67 9.64
N VAL A 42 -1.66 -10.17 8.72
CA VAL A 42 -2.14 -9.51 7.49
C VAL A 42 -2.83 -10.50 6.56
N ALA A 43 -2.27 -11.69 6.38
CA ALA A 43 -2.84 -12.73 5.53
C ALA A 43 -4.13 -13.32 6.13
N GLY A 44 -4.12 -13.67 7.41
CA GLY A 44 -5.22 -14.35 8.12
C GLY A 44 -6.34 -13.42 8.57
N GLY A 45 -6.03 -12.14 8.83
CA GLY A 45 -7.01 -11.16 9.33
C GLY A 45 -7.39 -11.34 10.80
N ILE A 46 -6.62 -12.11 11.58
CA ILE A 46 -6.87 -12.33 13.01
C ILE A 46 -6.76 -11.02 13.81
N THR A 47 -7.28 -10.97 15.03
CA THR A 47 -6.98 -9.87 15.95
C THR A 47 -5.56 -10.00 16.50
N TRP A 48 -4.96 -8.91 16.97
CA TRP A 48 -3.63 -8.95 17.59
C TRP A 48 -3.56 -9.97 18.73
N ARG A 49 -4.54 -9.96 19.64
CA ARG A 49 -4.60 -10.88 20.80
C ARG A 49 -4.84 -12.34 20.43
N ALA A 50 -5.29 -12.62 19.21
CA ALA A 50 -5.46 -13.97 18.71
C ALA A 50 -4.19 -14.52 18.02
N MET A 51 -3.04 -13.85 18.20
CA MET A 51 -1.76 -14.35 17.68
C MET A 51 -1.50 -15.76 18.23
N PRO A 52 -1.21 -16.74 17.36
CA PRO A 52 -0.85 -18.09 17.77
C PRO A 52 0.36 -18.14 18.72
N ALA A 53 0.39 -19.13 19.61
CA ALA A 53 1.40 -19.25 20.66
C ALA A 53 2.78 -19.69 20.16
N ASP A 54 2.88 -20.19 18.93
CA ASP A 54 4.15 -20.50 18.23
C ASP A 54 4.85 -19.25 17.68
N PHE A 55 4.16 -18.11 17.64
CA PHE A 55 4.76 -16.81 17.38
C PHE A 55 5.16 -16.09 18.69
N PRO A 56 6.05 -15.08 18.61
CA PRO A 56 6.28 -14.17 19.73
C PRO A 56 4.97 -13.57 20.25
N ALA A 57 4.92 -13.25 21.55
CA ALA A 57 3.74 -12.71 22.20
C ALA A 57 3.17 -11.49 21.46
N TRP A 58 1.83 -11.41 21.39
CA TRP A 58 1.13 -10.45 20.52
C TRP A 58 1.52 -9.00 20.77
N ASP A 59 1.78 -8.63 22.03
CA ASP A 59 2.15 -7.30 22.47
C ASP A 59 3.54 -6.91 21.94
N ARG A 60 4.46 -7.87 21.87
CA ARG A 60 5.80 -7.71 21.28
C ARG A 60 5.73 -7.56 19.77
N VAL A 61 4.94 -8.40 19.09
CA VAL A 61 4.72 -8.29 17.64
C VAL A 61 4.06 -6.94 17.30
N TYR A 62 3.08 -6.52 18.08
CA TYR A 62 2.43 -5.22 17.92
C TYR A 62 3.41 -4.07 18.16
N ALA A 63 4.25 -4.13 19.20
CA ALA A 63 5.27 -3.12 19.47
C ALA A 63 6.27 -2.98 18.31
N PHE A 64 6.70 -4.11 17.71
CA PHE A 64 7.53 -4.13 16.51
C PHE A 64 6.82 -3.49 15.32
N PHE A 65 5.60 -3.91 15.00
CA PHE A 65 4.82 -3.36 13.90
C PHE A 65 4.63 -1.84 14.06
N ARG A 66 4.26 -1.40 15.27
CA ARG A 66 4.03 -0.01 15.60
C ARG A 66 5.30 0.82 15.44
N ARG A 67 6.44 0.33 15.96
CA ARG A 67 7.75 0.98 15.78
C ARG A 67 8.09 1.11 14.30
N TRP A 68 7.90 0.05 13.51
CA TRP A 68 8.19 0.07 12.08
C TRP A 68 7.31 1.03 11.28
N ARG A 69 6.02 1.13 11.64
CA ARG A 69 5.12 2.15 11.09
C ARG A 69 5.60 3.56 11.44
N ASP A 70 5.83 3.83 12.73
CA ASP A 70 6.10 5.19 13.24
C ASP A 70 7.47 5.71 12.80
N LYS A 71 8.44 4.82 12.59
CA LYS A 71 9.79 5.16 12.12
C LYS A 71 9.94 5.11 10.59
N GLY A 72 8.87 4.82 9.85
CA GLY A 72 8.92 4.74 8.38
C GLY A 72 9.58 3.46 7.82
N LEU A 73 10.05 2.55 8.66
CA LEU A 73 10.72 1.31 8.26
C LEU A 73 9.83 0.39 7.41
N THR A 74 8.51 0.38 7.67
CA THR A 74 7.56 -0.36 6.81
C THR A 74 7.57 0.16 5.37
N ALA A 75 7.68 1.49 5.18
CA ALA A 75 7.71 2.10 3.86
C ALA A 75 9.05 1.83 3.17
N GLU A 76 10.16 1.98 3.89
CA GLU A 76 11.49 1.68 3.37
C GLU A 76 11.63 0.19 2.96
N PHE A 77 11.18 -0.74 3.81
CA PHE A 77 11.16 -2.17 3.50
C PHE A 77 10.37 -2.47 2.22
N HIS A 78 9.20 -1.86 2.10
CA HIS A 78 8.36 -1.96 0.92
C HIS A 78 9.07 -1.44 -0.34
N ASP A 79 9.69 -0.26 -0.26
CA ASP A 79 10.33 0.40 -1.39
C ASP A 79 11.58 -0.37 -1.86
N ARG A 80 12.40 -0.89 -0.93
CA ARG A 80 13.53 -1.77 -1.25
C ARG A 80 13.08 -3.02 -2.01
N LEU A 81 11.95 -3.62 -1.64
CA LEU A 81 11.36 -4.77 -2.36
C LEU A 81 10.85 -4.36 -3.75
N ARG A 82 10.16 -3.22 -3.86
CA ARG A 82 9.65 -2.69 -5.13
C ARG A 82 10.79 -2.49 -6.12
N ASP A 83 11.87 -1.83 -5.70
CA ASP A 83 13.01 -1.53 -6.56
C ASP A 83 13.66 -2.81 -7.08
N ARG A 84 13.78 -3.85 -6.23
CA ARG A 84 14.27 -5.18 -6.64
C ARG A 84 13.36 -5.85 -7.65
N VAL A 85 12.03 -5.81 -7.44
CA VAL A 85 11.08 -6.33 -8.44
C VAL A 85 11.23 -5.59 -9.76
N ARG A 86 11.32 -4.25 -9.75
CA ARG A 86 11.48 -3.46 -10.97
C ARG A 86 12.74 -3.83 -11.74
N ARG A 87 13.90 -3.93 -11.05
CA ARG A 87 15.15 -4.39 -11.67
C ARG A 87 15.03 -5.79 -12.27
N ALA A 88 14.42 -6.73 -11.55
CA ALA A 88 14.20 -8.09 -12.04
C ALA A 88 13.29 -8.13 -13.29
N GLU A 89 12.39 -7.16 -13.45
CA GLU A 89 11.52 -6.99 -14.63
C GLU A 89 12.17 -6.15 -15.75
N GLY A 90 13.48 -5.85 -15.65
CA GLY A 90 14.20 -5.03 -16.64
C GLY A 90 13.73 -3.57 -16.67
N ARG A 91 13.20 -3.06 -15.55
CA ARG A 91 12.72 -1.67 -15.41
C ARG A 91 13.60 -0.87 -14.46
N ASP A 92 13.73 0.42 -14.74
CA ASP A 92 14.35 1.39 -13.83
C ASP A 92 13.62 1.39 -12.48
N PRO A 93 14.31 1.30 -11.33
CA PRO A 93 13.70 1.42 -10.00
C PRO A 93 12.78 2.63 -9.84
N GLU A 94 13.12 3.75 -10.47
CA GLU A 94 12.37 4.99 -10.40
C GLU A 94 11.38 5.09 -11.59
N PRO A 95 10.07 4.92 -11.37
CA PRO A 95 9.08 4.92 -12.44
C PRO A 95 8.83 6.33 -13.00
N THR A 96 8.41 6.40 -14.27
CA THR A 96 8.07 7.66 -14.95
C THR A 96 6.55 7.89 -15.07
N ALA A 97 5.75 6.87 -14.79
CA ALA A 97 4.30 6.94 -14.90
C ALA A 97 3.59 6.10 -13.84
N GLY A 98 2.39 6.54 -13.45
CA GLY A 98 1.54 5.86 -12.47
C GLY A 98 0.06 5.83 -12.86
N VAL A 99 -0.71 5.01 -12.15
CA VAL A 99 -2.16 4.91 -12.26
C VAL A 99 -2.74 5.12 -10.87
N ILE A 100 -3.68 6.06 -10.73
CA ILE A 100 -4.34 6.40 -9.47
C ILE A 100 -5.79 5.91 -9.47
N ASP A 101 -6.20 5.28 -8.37
CA ASP A 101 -7.58 4.86 -8.15
C ASP A 101 -7.87 4.67 -6.65
N ALA A 102 -9.16 4.58 -6.31
CA ALA A 102 -9.65 4.47 -4.95
C ALA A 102 -10.62 3.29 -4.76
N GLN A 103 -10.47 2.59 -3.62
CA GLN A 103 -11.38 1.54 -3.22
C GLN A 103 -11.96 1.80 -1.84
N SER A 104 -13.29 1.76 -1.75
CA SER A 104 -14.03 1.85 -0.49
C SER A 104 -14.15 0.47 0.13
N VAL A 105 -13.81 0.35 1.42
CA VAL A 105 -13.95 -0.87 2.20
C VAL A 105 -14.81 -0.59 3.43
N ARG A 106 -15.66 -1.56 3.80
CA ARG A 106 -16.46 -1.44 5.02
C ARG A 106 -15.54 -1.39 6.23
N ALA A 107 -15.87 -0.56 7.21
CA ALA A 107 -15.19 -0.57 8.49
C ALA A 107 -15.89 -1.51 9.48
N ALA A 108 -15.14 -2.05 10.43
CA ALA A 108 -15.71 -2.68 11.60
C ALA A 108 -16.40 -1.64 12.50
N ALA A 109 -17.34 -2.08 13.34
CA ALA A 109 -18.04 -1.20 14.26
C ALA A 109 -17.10 -0.52 15.28
N SER A 110 -15.97 -1.16 15.57
CA SER A 110 -14.91 -0.65 16.44
C SER A 110 -14.08 0.50 15.85
N VAL A 111 -14.19 0.78 14.54
CA VAL A 111 -13.45 1.88 13.91
C VAL A 111 -14.11 3.21 14.29
N PRO A 112 -13.34 4.20 14.81
CA PRO A 112 -13.90 5.47 15.27
C PRO A 112 -14.63 6.23 14.17
N GLY A 113 -15.77 6.83 14.52
CA GLY A 113 -16.56 7.69 13.65
C GLY A 113 -15.75 8.82 13.01
N ALA A 114 -14.79 9.40 13.74
CA ALA A 114 -13.89 10.45 13.27
C ALA A 114 -13.00 10.05 12.07
N THR A 115 -12.87 8.74 11.80
CA THR A 115 -11.96 8.21 10.77
C THR A 115 -12.65 7.28 9.79
N ARG A 116 -13.98 7.18 9.83
CA ARG A 116 -14.81 6.46 8.86
C ARG A 116 -15.93 7.37 8.37
N GLY A 117 -16.47 7.08 7.19
CA GLY A 117 -17.54 7.87 6.58
C GLY A 117 -18.40 7.01 5.68
N PHE A 118 -19.48 7.60 5.17
CA PHE A 118 -20.38 6.93 4.23
C PHE A 118 -20.07 7.36 2.80
N ASP A 119 -19.77 6.39 1.95
CA ASP A 119 -19.69 6.56 0.50
C ASP A 119 -21.08 6.29 -0.09
N GLY A 120 -21.76 7.36 -0.53
CA GLY A 120 -23.10 7.27 -1.10
C GLY A 120 -23.15 6.54 -2.44
N GLY A 121 -22.09 6.65 -3.25
CA GLY A 121 -22.02 6.00 -4.56
C GLY A 121 -21.87 4.48 -4.44
N LYS A 122 -21.03 4.02 -3.50
CA LYS A 122 -20.79 2.59 -3.26
C LYS A 122 -21.65 1.99 -2.13
N LYS A 123 -22.44 2.83 -1.44
CA LYS A 123 -23.21 2.49 -0.23
C LYS A 123 -22.35 1.79 0.85
N VAL A 124 -21.13 2.29 1.04
CA VAL A 124 -20.15 1.72 1.97
C VAL A 124 -19.96 2.65 3.17
N ASN A 125 -20.25 2.15 4.38
CA ASN A 125 -19.80 2.80 5.61
C ASN A 125 -18.42 2.28 5.99
N GLY A 126 -17.39 3.11 5.81
CA GLY A 126 -16.04 2.74 6.17
C GLY A 126 -14.98 3.72 5.72
N ARG A 127 -13.91 3.19 5.11
CA ARG A 127 -12.75 3.97 4.66
C ARG A 127 -12.51 3.77 3.17
N LYS A 128 -11.85 4.75 2.56
CA LYS A 128 -11.33 4.65 1.20
C LYS A 128 -9.82 4.52 1.25
N ARG A 129 -9.30 3.56 0.50
CA ARG A 129 -7.87 3.44 0.20
C ARG A 129 -7.61 4.02 -1.18
N HIS A 130 -6.83 5.07 -1.24
CA HIS A 130 -6.39 5.72 -2.46
C HIS A 130 -4.95 5.30 -2.71
N ILE A 131 -4.68 4.74 -3.88
CA ILE A 131 -3.35 4.24 -4.23
C ILE A 131 -2.90 4.79 -5.57
N VAL A 132 -1.58 4.95 -5.70
CA VAL A 132 -0.91 5.10 -6.99
C VAL A 132 -0.03 3.89 -7.19
N VAL A 133 -0.12 3.27 -8.35
CA VAL A 133 0.74 2.14 -8.76
C VAL A 133 1.50 2.48 -10.04
N ASP A 134 2.64 1.85 -10.25
CA ASP A 134 3.38 1.95 -11.51
C ASP A 134 2.77 1.08 -12.63
N THR A 135 3.43 1.05 -13.79
CA THR A 135 3.02 0.25 -14.96
C THR A 135 3.11 -1.27 -14.75
N LEU A 136 3.76 -1.75 -13.69
CA LEU A 136 3.81 -3.15 -13.29
C LEU A 136 2.71 -3.49 -12.25
N GLY A 137 1.99 -2.48 -11.75
CA GLY A 137 1.04 -2.61 -10.64
C GLY A 137 1.73 -2.62 -9.27
N LEU A 138 2.95 -2.09 -9.14
CA LEU A 138 3.62 -1.96 -7.85
C LEU A 138 3.21 -0.67 -7.17
N LEU A 139 2.90 -0.75 -5.87
CA LEU A 139 2.46 0.40 -5.08
C LEU A 139 3.57 1.47 -5.00
N LEU A 140 3.20 2.72 -5.23
CA LEU A 140 4.09 3.88 -5.14
C LEU A 140 3.70 4.80 -3.99
N ALA A 141 2.39 5.06 -3.88
CA ALA A 141 1.84 5.88 -2.81
C ALA A 141 0.51 5.30 -2.33
N VAL A 142 0.20 5.49 -1.06
CA VAL A 142 -1.07 5.13 -0.44
C VAL A 142 -1.49 6.20 0.55
N THR A 143 -2.79 6.49 0.57
CA THR A 143 -3.46 7.28 1.59
C THR A 143 -4.78 6.60 1.95
N VAL A 144 -5.10 6.53 3.24
CA VAL A 144 -6.41 6.05 3.72
C VAL A 144 -7.21 7.20 4.32
N THR A 145 -8.44 7.38 3.86
CA THR A 145 -9.37 8.42 4.33
C THR A 145 -10.70 7.83 4.79
N ALA A 146 -11.53 8.61 5.46
CA ALA A 146 -12.94 8.28 5.61
C ALA A 146 -13.58 8.11 4.21
N ALA A 147 -14.56 7.22 4.07
CA ALA A 147 -15.15 6.92 2.76
C ALA A 147 -16.02 8.06 2.18
N SER A 148 -16.40 9.04 3.01
CA SER A 148 -17.08 10.26 2.57
C SER A 148 -16.16 11.25 1.86
N VAL A 149 -14.84 11.13 2.01
CA VAL A 149 -13.87 11.99 1.32
C VAL A 149 -13.91 11.70 -0.18
N THR A 150 -13.92 12.77 -0.98
CA THR A 150 -13.95 12.65 -2.45
C THR A 150 -12.59 12.19 -2.97
N ASP A 151 -12.59 11.47 -4.08
CA ASP A 151 -11.36 10.96 -4.68
C ASP A 151 -10.46 12.12 -5.16
N ARG A 152 -11.06 13.25 -5.54
CA ARG A 152 -10.37 14.51 -5.84
C ARG A 152 -9.58 15.06 -4.64
N ASP A 153 -10.21 15.18 -3.48
CA ASP A 153 -9.58 15.79 -2.30
C ASP A 153 -8.46 14.88 -1.75
N ALA A 154 -8.70 13.57 -1.72
CA ALA A 154 -7.66 12.60 -1.35
C ALA A 154 -6.53 12.54 -2.39
N GLY A 155 -6.87 12.69 -3.67
CA GLY A 155 -5.94 12.72 -4.80
C GLY A 155 -4.92 13.85 -4.69
N GLN A 156 -5.30 15.03 -4.18
CA GLN A 156 -4.36 16.13 -3.91
C GLN A 156 -3.28 15.72 -2.92
N THR A 157 -3.66 15.13 -1.78
CA THR A 157 -2.70 14.66 -0.77
C THR A 157 -1.83 13.53 -1.32
N LEU A 158 -2.42 12.62 -2.08
CA LEU A 158 -1.74 11.46 -2.61
C LEU A 158 -0.71 11.83 -3.70
N LEU A 159 -1.04 12.76 -4.59
CA LEU A 159 -0.14 13.24 -5.65
C LEU A 159 1.02 14.08 -5.08
N ALA A 160 0.78 14.87 -4.03
CA ALA A 160 1.86 15.54 -3.30
C ALA A 160 2.88 14.52 -2.74
N ARG A 161 2.39 13.51 -2.00
CA ARG A 161 3.23 12.41 -1.46
C ARG A 161 3.94 11.62 -2.56
N LEU A 162 3.28 11.42 -3.71
CA LEU A 162 3.87 10.76 -4.86
C LEU A 162 5.07 11.57 -5.38
N ARG A 163 4.90 12.88 -5.55
CA ARG A 163 5.94 13.75 -6.11
C ARG A 163 7.16 13.88 -5.19
N GLU A 164 6.94 13.93 -3.88
CA GLU A 164 8.02 13.96 -2.87
C GLU A 164 8.93 12.75 -2.95
N ARG A 165 8.39 11.57 -3.30
CA ARG A 165 9.15 10.31 -3.34
C ARG A 165 9.62 9.92 -4.73
N HIS A 166 8.84 10.27 -5.75
CA HIS A 166 9.04 9.83 -7.12
C HIS A 166 9.11 11.02 -8.08
N TRP A 167 10.29 11.63 -8.15
CA TRP A 167 10.53 12.86 -8.90
C TRP A 167 10.50 12.66 -10.42
N ARG A 168 10.62 11.42 -10.94
CA ARG A 168 10.55 11.16 -12.39
C ARG A 168 9.13 10.94 -12.90
N ILE A 169 8.14 10.81 -12.01
CA ILE A 169 6.75 10.66 -12.45
C ILE A 169 6.26 11.98 -13.05
N THR A 170 5.92 11.92 -14.33
CA THR A 170 5.36 13.04 -15.09
C THR A 170 3.99 12.72 -15.67
N ARG A 171 3.57 11.45 -15.66
CA ARG A 171 2.27 11.00 -16.19
C ARG A 171 1.52 10.17 -15.16
N VAL A 172 0.29 10.57 -14.85
CA VAL A 172 -0.62 9.76 -14.02
C VAL A 172 -1.94 9.57 -14.75
N TRP A 173 -2.41 8.33 -14.89
CA TRP A 173 -3.75 8.03 -15.40
C TRP A 173 -4.72 7.85 -14.25
N ALA A 174 -5.91 8.44 -14.38
CA ALA A 174 -6.96 8.41 -13.37
C ALA A 174 -8.33 8.18 -14.01
N ASP A 175 -9.33 7.93 -13.18
CA ASP A 175 -10.72 7.89 -13.64
C ASP A 175 -11.47 9.21 -13.46
N GLY A 176 -12.76 9.19 -13.80
CA GLY A 176 -13.64 10.36 -13.72
C GLY A 176 -13.72 11.00 -12.33
N GLY A 177 -13.40 10.28 -11.25
CA GLY A 177 -13.37 10.80 -9.88
C GLY A 177 -12.30 11.86 -9.63
N TYR A 178 -11.26 11.91 -10.48
CA TYR A 178 -10.09 12.80 -10.33
C TYR A 178 -10.10 14.01 -11.27
N THR A 179 -11.25 14.34 -11.87
CA THR A 179 -11.42 15.48 -12.78
C THR A 179 -11.43 16.84 -12.08
N GLY A 180 -11.37 17.93 -12.85
CA GLY A 180 -11.51 19.31 -12.38
C GLY A 180 -10.19 19.91 -11.90
N ARG A 181 -10.25 20.79 -10.88
CA ARG A 181 -9.10 21.57 -10.37
C ARG A 181 -7.86 20.74 -10.00
N LEU A 182 -8.04 19.45 -9.69
CA LEU A 182 -6.91 18.56 -9.40
C LEU A 182 -6.00 18.37 -10.61
N VAL A 183 -6.54 18.36 -11.83
CA VAL A 183 -5.75 18.24 -13.07
C VAL A 183 -4.82 19.45 -13.23
N ASP A 184 -5.35 20.65 -12.99
CA ASP A 184 -4.56 21.87 -13.06
C ASP A 184 -3.53 21.94 -11.95
N LEU A 185 -3.93 21.64 -10.71
CA LEU A 185 -3.01 21.59 -9.57
C LEU A 185 -1.87 20.58 -9.80
N ALA A 186 -2.17 19.41 -10.36
CA ALA A 186 -1.17 18.39 -10.64
C ALA A 186 -0.12 18.86 -11.66
N ARG A 187 -0.56 19.55 -12.70
CA ARG A 187 0.31 20.14 -13.71
C ARG A 187 1.14 21.29 -13.12
N ASP A 188 0.51 22.20 -12.40
CA ASP A 188 1.12 23.48 -12.04
C ASP A 188 2.03 23.35 -10.81
N ALA A 189 1.62 22.58 -9.80
CA ALA A 189 2.40 22.39 -8.57
C ALA A 189 3.40 21.22 -8.65
N TRP A 190 3.04 20.12 -9.32
CA TRP A 190 3.85 18.89 -9.29
C TRP A 190 4.39 18.46 -10.65
N ARG A 191 4.09 19.20 -11.73
CA ARG A 191 4.50 18.87 -13.11
C ARG A 191 4.08 17.46 -13.52
N ILE A 192 2.92 17.02 -13.03
CA ILE A 192 2.30 15.73 -13.36
C ILE A 192 1.14 15.98 -14.33
N ALA A 193 1.23 15.39 -15.52
CA ALA A 193 0.13 15.30 -16.45
C ALA A 193 -0.89 14.25 -15.97
N LEU A 194 -1.91 14.71 -15.23
CA LEU A 194 -3.03 13.88 -14.79
C LEU A 194 -4.02 13.68 -15.94
N THR A 195 -3.99 12.50 -16.57
CA THR A 195 -4.86 12.13 -17.68
C THR A 195 -6.08 11.38 -17.15
N VAL A 196 -7.25 12.03 -17.16
CA VAL A 196 -8.52 11.40 -16.79
C VAL A 196 -9.05 10.57 -17.96
N VAL A 197 -9.09 9.26 -17.79
CA VAL A 197 -9.62 8.31 -18.77
C VAL A 197 -11.08 8.03 -18.42
N ARG A 198 -12.00 8.65 -19.18
CA ARG A 198 -13.44 8.40 -19.06
C ARG A 198 -13.80 7.07 -19.74
N ARG A 199 -14.89 6.44 -19.28
CA ARG A 199 -15.56 5.42 -20.09
C ARG A 199 -16.19 6.14 -21.29
N SER A 200 -16.09 5.57 -22.48
CA SER A 200 -16.91 6.03 -23.61
C SER A 200 -18.35 5.57 -23.33
N ASP A 201 -19.27 6.51 -23.25
CA ASP A 201 -20.70 6.21 -23.02
C ASP A 201 -21.36 5.59 -24.27
N ASP A 202 -20.68 5.65 -25.44
CA ASP A 202 -21.17 5.20 -26.75
C ASP A 202 -20.88 3.73 -27.08
N THR A 203 -20.56 2.87 -26.10
CA THR A 203 -20.24 1.47 -26.42
C THR A 203 -20.77 0.51 -25.38
N SER A 204 -21.71 -0.35 -25.79
CA SER A 204 -22.20 -1.47 -25.01
C SER A 204 -21.14 -2.58 -24.95
N GLY A 205 -20.58 -2.82 -23.76
CA GLY A 205 -19.63 -3.91 -23.52
C GLY A 205 -18.52 -3.56 -22.50
N PHE A 206 -17.73 -4.58 -22.12
CA PHE A 206 -16.52 -4.37 -21.31
C PHE A 206 -15.39 -3.84 -22.19
N ILE A 207 -15.08 -2.56 -22.11
CA ILE A 207 -13.89 -1.97 -22.75
C ILE A 207 -12.76 -1.92 -21.74
N VAL A 208 -11.63 -2.53 -22.10
CA VAL A 208 -10.36 -2.36 -21.36
C VAL A 208 -9.86 -0.95 -21.58
N LEU A 209 -10.06 -0.07 -20.60
CA LEU A 209 -9.44 1.25 -20.62
C LEU A 209 -7.92 1.10 -20.48
N PRO A 210 -7.12 1.68 -21.40
CA PRO A 210 -5.67 1.51 -21.38
C PRO A 210 -5.10 1.83 -20.00
N LYS A 211 -4.40 0.86 -19.41
CA LYS A 211 -3.66 0.94 -18.13
C LYS A 211 -4.50 1.06 -16.84
N ARG A 212 -5.81 1.28 -16.87
CA ARG A 212 -6.65 1.27 -15.64
C ARG A 212 -6.71 -0.08 -14.95
N TRP A 213 -6.72 -1.16 -15.73
CA TRP A 213 -6.74 -2.52 -15.19
C TRP A 213 -5.55 -2.84 -14.26
N LEU A 214 -4.44 -2.08 -14.33
CA LEU A 214 -3.25 -2.29 -13.50
C LEU A 214 -3.54 -2.03 -12.01
N VAL A 215 -4.22 -0.92 -11.69
CA VAL A 215 -4.54 -0.56 -10.31
C VAL A 215 -5.67 -1.43 -9.75
N GLU A 216 -6.66 -1.78 -10.59
CA GLU A 216 -7.72 -2.73 -10.24
C GLU A 216 -7.15 -4.12 -9.93
N ARG A 217 -6.20 -4.60 -10.74
CA ARG A 217 -5.46 -5.85 -10.46
C ARG A 217 -4.66 -5.75 -9.16
N THR A 218 -4.08 -4.59 -8.87
CA THR A 218 -3.35 -4.37 -7.60
C THR A 218 -4.31 -4.47 -6.41
N PHE A 219 -5.50 -3.88 -6.50
CA PHE A 219 -6.53 -4.10 -5.48
C PHE A 219 -6.91 -5.56 -5.34
N ALA A 220 -7.04 -6.32 -6.43
CA ALA A 220 -7.30 -7.76 -6.36
C ALA A 220 -6.17 -8.51 -5.62
N TRP A 221 -4.90 -8.17 -5.89
CA TRP A 221 -3.76 -8.74 -5.16
C TRP A 221 -3.82 -8.43 -3.65
N LEU A 222 -4.14 -7.19 -3.29
CA LEU A 222 -4.28 -6.77 -1.89
C LEU A 222 -5.42 -7.53 -1.18
N MET A 223 -6.51 -7.84 -1.90
CA MET A 223 -7.66 -8.56 -1.34
C MET A 223 -7.40 -10.04 -1.02
N HIS A 224 -6.28 -10.62 -1.48
CA HIS A 224 -5.85 -11.93 -0.96
C HIS A 224 -5.42 -11.88 0.52
N SER A 225 -5.12 -10.69 1.05
CA SER A 225 -4.87 -10.50 2.48
C SER A 225 -6.19 -10.28 3.20
N ARG A 226 -6.66 -11.25 3.99
CA ARG A 226 -7.98 -11.20 4.65
C ARG A 226 -8.13 -9.97 5.55
N ARG A 227 -7.04 -9.47 6.15
CA ARG A 227 -7.03 -8.24 6.96
C ARG A 227 -7.48 -7.00 6.18
N LEU A 228 -7.34 -7.01 4.85
CA LEU A 228 -7.71 -5.89 3.97
C LEU A 228 -9.14 -5.98 3.40
N ALA A 229 -9.87 -7.07 3.68
CA ALA A 229 -11.24 -7.24 3.20
C ALA A 229 -12.26 -6.35 3.95
N ARG A 230 -11.96 -6.02 5.20
CA ARG A 230 -12.69 -5.08 6.04
C ARG A 230 -11.68 -4.29 6.86
N ASP A 231 -11.87 -3.00 7.04
CA ASP A 231 -10.95 -2.20 7.85
C ASP A 231 -11.30 -2.35 9.35
N TYR A 232 -10.33 -2.83 10.12
CA TYR A 232 -10.43 -3.03 11.58
C TYR A 232 -9.57 -2.03 12.37
N GLU A 233 -8.81 -1.16 11.69
CA GLU A 233 -7.76 -0.37 12.30
C GLU A 233 -8.27 0.97 12.82
N THR A 234 -7.96 1.27 14.09
CA THR A 234 -8.35 2.56 14.70
C THR A 234 -7.75 3.76 13.98
N ARG A 235 -6.50 3.67 13.53
CA ARG A 235 -5.78 4.76 12.85
C ARG A 235 -5.63 4.48 11.36
N THR A 236 -5.66 5.53 10.54
CA THR A 236 -5.50 5.42 9.08
C THR A 236 -4.07 5.05 8.68
N ASP A 237 -3.06 5.54 9.41
CA ASP A 237 -1.65 5.18 9.19
C ASP A 237 -1.35 3.69 9.44
N THR A 238 -2.07 3.06 10.38
CA THR A 238 -2.05 1.60 10.56
C THR A 238 -2.60 0.91 9.32
N SER A 239 -3.75 1.35 8.78
CA SER A 239 -4.29 0.79 7.54
C SER A 239 -3.31 0.94 6.37
N GLU A 240 -2.65 2.10 6.23
CA GLU A 240 -1.61 2.32 5.23
C GLU A 240 -0.41 1.36 5.40
N ALA A 241 0.01 1.11 6.64
CA ALA A 241 1.09 0.15 6.93
C ALA A 241 0.68 -1.30 6.60
N VAL A 242 -0.55 -1.71 6.92
CA VAL A 242 -1.07 -3.04 6.56
C VAL A 242 -1.10 -3.22 5.03
N ILE A 243 -1.50 -2.20 4.27
CA ILE A 243 -1.45 -2.22 2.80
C ILE A 243 -0.02 -2.42 2.29
N LYS A 244 0.96 -1.71 2.86
CA LYS A 244 2.38 -1.89 2.51
C LYS A 244 2.87 -3.30 2.84
N TRP A 245 2.55 -3.85 4.01
CA TRP A 245 2.91 -5.23 4.37
C TRP A 245 2.29 -6.28 3.43
N ALA A 246 1.03 -6.08 3.02
CA ALA A 246 0.39 -6.93 2.03
C ALA A 246 1.12 -6.87 0.69
N MET A 247 1.47 -5.66 0.21
CA MET A 247 2.19 -5.51 -1.05
C MET A 247 3.63 -6.06 -0.99
N SER A 248 4.35 -5.85 0.12
CA SER A 248 5.65 -6.46 0.38
C SER A 248 5.60 -7.98 0.34
N THR A 249 4.48 -8.57 0.79
CA THR A 249 4.26 -10.02 0.70
C THR A 249 4.12 -10.50 -0.74
N VAL A 250 3.41 -9.75 -1.59
CA VAL A 250 3.31 -10.06 -3.02
C VAL A 250 4.68 -9.97 -3.70
N MET A 251 5.45 -8.91 -3.42
CA MET A 251 6.75 -8.66 -4.03
C MET A 251 7.82 -9.67 -3.62
N SER A 252 7.92 -9.99 -2.33
CA SER A 252 8.86 -11.01 -1.83
C SER A 252 8.60 -12.39 -2.43
N ARG A 253 7.34 -12.82 -2.52
CA ARG A 253 6.96 -14.08 -3.20
C ARG A 253 7.25 -14.08 -4.69
N ARG A 254 7.12 -12.94 -5.37
CA ARG A 254 7.46 -12.82 -6.80
C ARG A 254 8.96 -12.98 -7.01
N LEU A 255 9.79 -12.31 -6.20
CA LEU A 255 11.24 -12.41 -6.26
C LEU A 255 11.73 -13.83 -5.91
N ALA A 256 11.19 -14.42 -4.85
CA ALA A 256 11.59 -15.76 -4.41
C ALA A 256 11.30 -16.85 -5.45
N ARG A 257 10.23 -16.71 -6.24
CA ARG A 257 9.89 -17.64 -7.33
C ARG A 257 10.84 -17.54 -8.53
N ARG A 258 11.49 -16.39 -8.73
CA ARG A 258 12.47 -16.17 -9.81
C ARG A 258 13.86 -16.69 -9.46
N ALA A 259 14.15 -16.84 -8.17
CA ALA A 259 15.40 -17.39 -7.66
C ALA A 259 15.41 -18.93 -7.58
N ARG A 260 14.30 -19.57 -7.97
CA ARG A 260 14.18 -21.02 -8.17
C ARG A 260 14.41 -21.31 -9.64
#